data_AF-A0A842U5D1-F1
#
_entry.id   AF-A0A842U5D1-F1
#
_cell.length_a   1.000
_cell.length_b   1.000
_cell.length_c   1.000
_cell.angle_alpha   90.00
_cell.angle_beta   90.00
_cell.angle_gamma   90.00
#
_symmetry.space_group_name_H-M   'P 1'
#
loop_
_entity.id
_entity.type
_entity.pdbx_description
1 polymer ?
#
loop_
_entity_poly.entity_id
_entity_poly.type
_entity_poly.pdbx_seq_one_letter_code
_entity_poly.pdbx_strand_id
1 'polypeptide(L)'
;MKDDEDRFQEEPPKNDFLDNSVNSGNKIKYKFCPNCGKKLPEITNLKYCTNCGVDLNYVKEHGFLPPTQNQYYYSQPQDYSQYPVTNYPYKQKKASISEEELPYTGDKELWGTIQSIGFPILAFIIMNGLILAVIFAMALIIYDVDLLLNIISNPFFIVFATLVELMLIVFPIWYAGKFLNKPTFENRLKLLGFTTKGFEDKEIVKEVLIGLGFAVVGLFIVAASSIAIQFFIEFVFNVRIINEAPTSDADVLITGADILVLILMMLMMILVVGPCEEILFRGFMMRGLTRTMGDNWGLIITAIIFAVIHLVGLFIYIFQPFVFFILFLYLFAPYLAISLMLGYLYRWRNENLIAVIVTHGVYNSLTILIAFFFTAF
;
A
#
# COMPACT_ATOMS: atom_id res chain seq x y z
N MET A 1 23.16 -82.27 73.02
CA MET A 1 22.76 -82.81 71.70
C MET A 1 21.29 -82.48 71.48
N LYS A 2 20.94 -81.41 70.76
CA LYS A 2 21.71 -80.24 70.25
C LYS A 2 20.70 -79.17 69.75
N ASP A 3 20.79 -77.87 69.97
CA ASP A 3 21.39 -76.99 71.03
C ASP A 3 20.46 -75.73 71.11
N ASP A 4 20.30 -74.93 72.16
CA ASP A 4 20.26 -75.19 73.62
C ASP A 4 19.23 -74.24 74.30
N GLU A 5 19.55 -72.99 74.74
CA GLU A 5 18.65 -72.16 75.61
C GLU A 5 18.59 -70.61 75.38
N ASP A 6 17.46 -70.04 75.86
CA ASP A 6 17.23 -68.73 76.53
C ASP A 6 17.25 -67.34 75.81
N ARG A 7 16.75 -66.34 76.57
CA ARG A 7 16.59 -64.91 76.26
C ARG A 7 17.92 -64.15 76.37
N PHE A 8 18.04 -63.01 75.67
CA PHE A 8 18.33 -61.73 76.33
C PHE A 8 17.96 -60.52 75.43
N GLN A 9 18.20 -59.31 75.93
CA GLN A 9 18.12 -58.02 75.22
C GLN A 9 19.37 -57.81 74.34
N GLU A 10 19.31 -56.98 73.29
CA GLU A 10 20.37 -56.00 72.97
C GLU A 10 19.99 -55.04 71.82
N GLU A 11 20.64 -53.85 71.80
CA GLU A 11 20.61 -52.88 70.71
C GLU A 11 21.76 -53.17 69.72
N PRO A 12 21.57 -53.14 68.39
CA PRO A 12 22.66 -53.28 67.43
C PRO A 12 23.45 -51.96 67.24
N PRO A 13 24.77 -51.90 67.49
CA PRO A 13 25.53 -50.66 67.46
C PRO A 13 26.36 -50.44 66.17
N LYS A 14 26.73 -49.17 65.98
CA LYS A 14 27.95 -48.61 65.36
C LYS A 14 28.79 -49.38 64.31
N ASN A 15 28.98 -48.64 63.20
CA ASN A 15 30.26 -48.34 62.53
C ASN A 15 30.88 -49.30 61.48
N ASP A 16 31.31 -48.64 60.40
CA ASP A 16 32.52 -48.84 59.58
C ASP A 16 32.85 -50.24 59.05
N PHE A 17 32.77 -50.39 57.71
CA PHE A 17 33.99 -50.60 56.91
C PHE A 17 33.83 -50.07 55.46
N LEU A 18 34.98 -49.76 54.88
CA LEU A 18 35.25 -49.12 53.58
C LEU A 18 34.62 -49.83 52.35
N ASP A 19 34.26 -49.09 51.30
CA ASP A 19 35.16 -48.90 50.13
C ASP A 19 34.69 -47.74 49.20
N ASN A 20 35.51 -47.42 48.19
CA ASN A 20 35.44 -46.30 47.28
C ASN A 20 34.69 -46.65 45.98
N SER A 21 33.91 -45.72 45.42
CA SER A 21 33.74 -45.57 43.96
C SER A 21 32.98 -44.29 43.58
N VAL A 22 33.09 -43.89 42.32
CA VAL A 22 32.54 -42.65 41.74
C VAL A 22 31.23 -42.91 41.00
N ASN A 23 30.35 -41.91 40.97
CA ASN A 23 29.11 -41.81 40.17
C ASN A 23 27.96 -42.79 40.49
N SER A 24 26.87 -42.26 41.06
CA SER A 24 25.62 -42.05 40.29
C SER A 24 24.59 -41.24 41.11
N GLY A 25 23.62 -40.64 40.42
CA GLY A 25 22.76 -39.59 41.00
C GLY A 25 21.61 -40.12 41.86
N ASN A 26 21.59 -39.75 43.15
CA ASN A 26 20.44 -39.98 44.03
C ASN A 26 19.28 -39.02 43.74
N LYS A 27 18.10 -39.58 43.44
CA LYS A 27 16.89 -38.83 43.07
C LYS A 27 16.09 -38.41 44.29
N ILE A 28 15.93 -37.12 44.53
CA ILE A 28 14.82 -36.57 45.33
C ILE A 28 13.96 -35.68 44.41
N LYS A 29 12.83 -36.23 43.94
CA LYS A 29 11.87 -35.50 43.10
C LYS A 29 10.95 -34.62 43.95
N TYR A 30 11.32 -33.36 44.17
CA TYR A 30 10.38 -32.33 44.61
C TYR A 30 9.28 -32.17 43.55
N LYS A 31 8.09 -32.73 43.80
CA LYS A 31 6.91 -32.56 42.92
C LYS A 31 6.36 -31.13 42.98
N PHE A 32 6.63 -30.38 44.04
CA PHE A 32 6.11 -29.04 44.30
C PHE A 32 7.21 -28.11 44.81
N CYS A 33 7.07 -26.80 44.56
CA CYS A 33 7.99 -25.78 45.00
C CYS A 33 7.86 -25.52 46.52
N PRO A 34 8.95 -25.61 47.33
CA PRO A 34 8.88 -25.37 48.77
C PRO A 34 8.51 -23.92 49.14
N ASN A 35 8.76 -22.94 48.25
CA ASN A 35 8.43 -21.53 48.49
C ASN A 35 6.99 -21.13 48.12
N CYS A 36 6.34 -21.80 47.17
CA CYS A 36 5.06 -21.33 46.62
C CYS A 36 4.04 -22.42 46.27
N GLY A 37 4.27 -23.67 46.71
CA GLY A 37 3.34 -24.79 46.60
C GLY A 37 3.00 -25.30 45.19
N LYS A 38 3.32 -24.58 44.11
CA LYS A 38 3.01 -25.01 42.73
C LYS A 38 3.84 -26.22 42.29
N LYS A 39 3.21 -27.08 41.47
CA LYS A 39 3.85 -28.28 40.89
C LYS A 39 5.04 -27.86 40.00
N LEU A 40 6.18 -28.53 40.16
CA LEU A 40 7.35 -28.30 39.34
C LEU A 40 7.28 -29.15 38.04
N PRO A 41 7.77 -28.65 36.89
CA PRO A 41 7.87 -29.43 35.66
C PRO A 41 8.95 -30.51 35.80
N GLU A 42 8.70 -31.70 35.25
CA GLU A 42 9.63 -32.84 35.32
C GLU A 42 10.74 -32.75 34.27
N ILE A 43 11.58 -31.70 34.38
CA ILE A 43 12.79 -31.50 33.57
C ILE A 43 14.06 -31.75 34.40
N THR A 44 15.12 -32.23 33.76
CA THR A 44 16.31 -32.78 34.45
C THR A 44 17.22 -31.74 35.11
N ASN A 45 17.12 -30.45 34.77
CA ASN A 45 18.00 -29.38 35.30
C ASN A 45 17.23 -28.10 35.70
N LEU A 46 16.11 -28.25 36.43
CA LEU A 46 15.37 -27.07 36.93
C LEU A 46 16.13 -26.36 38.07
N LYS A 47 16.75 -25.22 37.75
CA LYS A 47 17.44 -24.35 38.72
C LYS A 47 16.50 -23.38 39.45
N TYR A 48 15.50 -22.80 38.77
CA TYR A 48 14.59 -21.81 39.35
C TYR A 48 13.14 -22.27 39.29
N CYS A 49 12.32 -21.90 40.28
CA CYS A 49 10.87 -22.13 40.20
C CYS A 49 10.24 -21.19 39.16
N THR A 50 9.58 -21.77 38.15
CA THR A 50 8.89 -21.05 37.06
C THR A 50 7.72 -20.15 37.52
N ASN A 51 7.30 -20.21 38.78
CA ASN A 51 6.19 -19.41 39.32
C ASN A 51 6.61 -18.35 40.34
N CYS A 52 7.75 -18.50 41.03
CA CYS A 52 8.16 -17.56 42.10
C CYS A 52 9.66 -17.21 42.08
N GLY A 53 10.43 -17.67 41.09
CA GLY A 53 11.84 -17.31 40.92
C GLY A 53 12.82 -17.88 41.94
N VAL A 54 12.38 -18.57 43.00
CA VAL A 54 13.28 -19.12 44.03
C VAL A 54 14.32 -20.07 43.41
N ASP A 55 15.58 -19.94 43.84
CA ASP A 55 16.67 -20.83 43.43
C ASP A 55 16.50 -22.20 44.12
N LEU A 56 16.09 -23.18 43.32
CA LEU A 56 15.89 -24.55 43.76
C LEU A 56 17.21 -25.31 43.93
N ASN A 57 18.34 -24.82 43.40
CA ASN A 57 19.65 -25.41 43.72
C ASN A 57 20.11 -24.95 45.10
N TYR A 58 19.98 -23.67 45.44
CA TYR A 58 20.28 -23.17 46.78
C TYR A 58 19.53 -23.98 47.86
N VAL A 59 18.23 -24.22 47.65
CA VAL A 59 17.41 -25.01 48.60
C VAL A 59 17.82 -26.49 48.66
N LYS A 60 18.30 -27.09 47.56
CA LYS A 60 18.85 -28.47 47.57
C LYS A 60 20.16 -28.55 48.37
N GLU A 61 20.99 -27.52 48.28
CA GLU A 61 22.33 -27.47 48.90
C GLU A 61 22.26 -27.11 50.40
N HIS A 62 21.35 -26.21 50.79
CA HIS A 62 21.32 -25.64 52.15
C HIS A 62 20.15 -26.15 53.00
N GLY A 63 19.11 -26.75 52.41
CA GLY A 63 17.94 -27.28 53.12
C GLY A 63 16.93 -26.24 53.63
N PHE A 64 17.28 -24.94 53.60
CA PHE A 64 16.38 -23.81 53.90
C PHE A 64 16.19 -22.89 52.68
N LEU A 65 15.17 -22.03 52.73
CA LEU A 65 14.94 -21.02 51.69
C LEU A 65 16.10 -20.02 51.65
N PRO A 66 16.57 -19.55 50.47
CA PRO A 66 17.61 -18.54 50.41
C PRO A 66 17.23 -17.32 51.25
N PRO A 67 18.18 -16.73 52.03
CA PRO A 67 17.93 -15.50 52.76
C PRO A 67 17.47 -14.42 51.77
N THR A 68 16.57 -13.54 52.20
CA THR A 68 15.88 -12.57 51.34
C THR A 68 16.78 -11.42 50.88
N GLN A 69 17.80 -11.75 50.07
CA GLN A 69 18.43 -10.82 49.15
C GLN A 69 17.38 -10.38 48.14
N ASN A 70 16.90 -9.15 48.32
CA ASN A 70 16.09 -8.34 47.40
C ASN A 70 15.42 -9.14 46.27
N GLN A 71 14.19 -9.60 46.51
CA GLN A 71 13.26 -9.80 45.41
C GLN A 71 13.26 -8.52 44.56
N TYR A 72 13.48 -8.63 43.25
CA TYR A 72 13.36 -7.51 42.32
C TYR A 72 11.88 -7.13 42.10
N TYR A 73 11.22 -6.72 43.18
CA TYR A 73 10.19 -5.71 43.09
C TYR A 73 10.82 -4.45 42.50
N TYR A 74 10.15 -3.84 41.52
CA TYR A 74 10.38 -2.43 41.21
C TYR A 74 9.74 -1.58 42.31
N SER A 75 10.35 -1.58 43.50
CA SER A 75 10.01 -0.67 44.59
C SER A 75 10.44 0.74 44.21
N GLN A 76 9.47 1.67 44.16
CA GLN A 76 9.72 3.10 43.96
C GLN A 76 10.67 3.63 45.06
N PRO A 77 11.75 4.36 44.71
CA PRO A 77 12.49 5.16 45.69
C PRO A 77 11.58 6.26 46.24
N GLN A 78 11.59 6.48 47.55
CA GLN A 78 10.90 7.65 48.11
C GLN A 78 11.68 8.94 47.84
N ASP A 79 10.91 9.97 47.47
CA ASP A 79 11.20 11.39 47.63
C ASP A 79 12.58 11.90 47.18
N TYR A 80 12.86 11.70 45.89
CA TYR A 80 13.52 12.75 45.12
C TYR A 80 12.45 13.64 44.50
N SER A 81 12.69 14.95 44.49
CA SER A 81 11.78 16.00 44.04
C SER A 81 11.00 15.61 42.77
N GLN A 82 9.67 15.76 42.80
CA GLN A 82 8.79 15.47 41.66
C GLN A 82 9.04 16.42 40.48
N TYR A 83 10.08 16.12 39.70
CA TYR A 83 10.09 16.46 38.29
C TYR A 83 8.87 15.78 37.65
N PRO A 84 8.02 16.50 36.90
CA PRO A 84 6.86 15.89 36.27
C PRO A 84 7.36 14.81 35.31
N VAL A 85 7.09 13.55 35.63
CA VAL A 85 7.31 12.42 34.73
C VAL A 85 6.30 12.59 33.59
N THR A 86 6.72 13.35 32.59
CA THR A 86 6.02 13.49 31.32
C THR A 86 5.98 12.11 30.68
N ASN A 87 4.84 11.44 30.85
CA ASN A 87 4.45 10.30 30.03
C ASN A 87 4.29 10.77 28.58
N TYR A 88 5.42 11.03 27.92
CA TYR A 88 5.49 11.02 26.47
C TYR A 88 4.95 9.65 26.05
N PRO A 89 3.81 9.57 25.33
CA PRO A 89 3.38 8.30 24.80
C PRO A 89 4.50 7.82 23.89
N TYR A 90 5.09 6.66 24.20
CA TYR A 90 6.14 6.07 23.37
C TYR A 90 5.52 5.71 22.03
N LYS A 91 5.53 6.68 21.13
CA LYS A 91 4.88 6.65 19.82
C LYS A 91 5.60 5.58 19.02
N GLN A 92 5.05 4.36 19.05
CA GLN A 92 5.63 3.19 18.43
C GLN A 92 6.08 3.57 17.03
N LYS A 93 7.40 3.57 16.83
CA LYS A 93 8.03 3.94 15.57
C LYS A 93 7.56 2.90 14.56
N LYS A 94 6.58 3.27 13.69
CA LYS A 94 5.88 2.34 12.80
C LYS A 94 6.91 1.42 12.16
N ALA A 95 6.76 0.11 12.37
CA ALA A 95 7.78 -0.87 12.01
C ALA A 95 8.10 -0.72 10.51
N SER A 96 9.29 -0.21 10.22
CA SER A 96 9.68 0.11 8.86
C SER A 96 9.95 -1.18 8.08
N ILE A 97 9.41 -1.23 6.87
CA ILE A 97 9.36 -2.41 6.01
C ILE A 97 10.78 -2.73 5.52
N SER A 98 11.18 -4.00 5.58
CA SER A 98 12.47 -4.47 5.07
C SER A 98 12.40 -4.83 3.57
N GLU A 99 13.54 -5.01 2.91
CA GLU A 99 13.56 -5.24 1.45
C GLU A 99 13.03 -6.63 1.05
N GLU A 100 13.01 -7.54 2.01
CA GLU A 100 12.48 -8.90 1.93
C GLU A 100 10.96 -8.93 2.07
N GLU A 101 10.38 -7.94 2.78
CA GLU A 101 8.94 -7.81 3.00
C GLU A 101 8.22 -7.05 1.87
N LEU A 102 8.95 -6.33 1.00
CA LEU A 102 8.38 -5.51 -0.07
C LEU A 102 7.46 -6.26 -1.06
N PRO A 103 7.72 -7.51 -1.47
CA PRO A 103 6.80 -8.26 -2.33
C PRO A 103 5.54 -8.75 -1.59
N TYR A 104 5.53 -8.68 -0.26
CA TYR A 104 4.54 -9.32 0.62
C TYR A 104 4.02 -8.34 1.67
N THR A 105 3.68 -7.11 1.26
CA THR A 105 3.11 -6.10 2.17
C THR A 105 1.80 -6.58 2.80
N GLY A 106 1.00 -7.36 2.06
CA GLY A 106 -0.27 -7.92 2.53
C GLY A 106 -1.16 -6.85 3.17
N ASP A 107 -1.86 -7.21 4.24
CA ASP A 107 -2.77 -6.32 4.97
C ASP A 107 -2.06 -5.35 5.95
N LYS A 108 -0.75 -5.12 5.82
CA LYS A 108 -0.04 -4.14 6.65
C LYS A 108 -0.58 -2.73 6.39
N GLU A 109 -1.01 -2.05 7.45
CA GLU A 109 -1.37 -0.63 7.37
C GLU A 109 -0.19 0.22 6.90
N LEU A 110 -0.26 0.73 5.67
CA LEU A 110 0.68 1.71 5.15
C LEU A 110 0.32 3.11 5.65
N TRP A 111 -0.40 3.89 4.86
CA TRP A 111 -0.82 5.26 5.15
C TRP A 111 -2.34 5.38 5.33
N GLY A 112 -2.78 6.41 6.06
CA GLY A 112 -4.19 6.62 6.42
C GLY A 112 -5.02 7.17 5.25
N THR A 113 -6.33 6.96 5.28
CA THR A 113 -7.32 7.44 4.29
C THR A 113 -7.14 8.90 3.89
N ILE A 114 -6.83 9.79 4.85
CA ILE A 114 -6.58 11.22 4.62
C ILE A 114 -5.37 11.44 3.70
N GLN A 115 -4.31 10.64 3.86
CA GLN A 115 -3.14 10.69 2.99
C GLN A 115 -3.43 10.04 1.63
N SER A 116 -4.11 8.88 1.62
CA SER A 116 -4.49 8.16 0.41
C SER A 116 -5.27 9.02 -0.59
N ILE A 117 -6.18 9.87 -0.10
CA ILE A 117 -7.02 10.76 -0.92
C ILE A 117 -6.38 12.15 -1.08
N GLY A 118 -5.85 12.71 0.02
CA GLY A 118 -5.39 14.10 0.06
C GLY A 118 -4.15 14.37 -0.79
N PHE A 119 -3.18 13.45 -0.86
CA PHE A 119 -1.99 13.66 -1.68
C PHE A 119 -2.27 13.58 -3.19
N PRO A 120 -3.08 12.63 -3.72
CA PRO A 120 -3.50 12.66 -5.12
C PRO A 120 -4.30 13.89 -5.52
N ILE A 121 -5.26 14.32 -4.70
CA ILE A 121 -6.02 15.55 -5.00
C ILE A 121 -5.07 16.77 -5.01
N LEU A 122 -4.15 16.86 -4.06
CA LEU A 122 -3.14 17.92 -4.04
C LEU A 122 -2.18 17.87 -5.26
N ALA A 123 -1.75 16.67 -5.66
CA ALA A 123 -0.88 16.49 -6.82
C ALA A 123 -1.58 16.89 -8.13
N PHE A 124 -2.85 16.49 -8.30
CA PHE A 124 -3.68 16.87 -9.45
C PHE A 124 -3.96 18.38 -9.50
N ILE A 125 -4.24 19.01 -8.35
CA ILE A 125 -4.40 20.47 -8.24
C ILE A 125 -3.10 21.20 -8.59
N ILE A 126 -1.94 20.70 -8.14
CA ILE A 126 -0.62 21.29 -8.46
C ILE A 126 -0.30 21.13 -9.96
N MET A 127 -0.58 19.96 -10.54
CA MET A 127 -0.39 19.69 -11.97
C MET A 127 -1.20 20.66 -12.84
N ASN A 128 -2.51 20.74 -12.63
CA ASN A 128 -3.38 21.67 -13.35
C ASN A 128 -3.00 23.13 -13.08
N GLY A 129 -2.68 23.48 -11.83
CA GLY A 129 -2.23 24.81 -11.43
C GLY A 129 -0.94 25.25 -12.11
N LEU A 130 -0.01 24.33 -12.38
CA LEU A 130 1.21 24.62 -13.14
C LEU A 130 0.92 24.88 -14.62
N ILE A 131 0.06 24.09 -15.26
CA ILE A 131 -0.38 24.33 -16.65
C ILE A 131 -1.05 25.71 -16.76
N LEU A 132 -1.99 26.01 -15.87
CA LEU A 132 -2.66 27.31 -15.81
C LEU A 132 -1.70 28.47 -15.52
N ALA A 133 -0.69 28.27 -14.65
CA ALA A 133 0.33 29.29 -14.38
C ALA A 133 1.23 29.57 -15.59
N VAL A 134 1.58 28.55 -16.39
CA VAL A 134 2.33 28.71 -17.64
C VAL A 134 1.49 29.49 -18.67
N ILE A 135 0.23 29.09 -18.88
CA ILE A 135 -0.69 29.79 -19.81
C ILE A 135 -0.91 31.25 -19.37
N PHE A 136 -1.08 31.50 -18.07
CA PHE A 136 -1.22 32.85 -17.53
C PHE A 136 0.06 33.69 -17.70
N ALA A 137 1.24 33.12 -17.45
CA ALA A 137 2.51 33.79 -17.69
C ALA A 137 2.72 34.12 -19.19
N MET A 138 2.30 33.23 -20.09
CA MET A 138 2.27 33.51 -21.53
C MET A 138 1.31 34.65 -21.87
N ALA A 139 0.10 34.68 -21.30
CA ALA A 139 -0.87 35.76 -21.51
C ALA A 139 -0.42 37.15 -21.00
N LEU A 140 0.47 37.20 -20.01
CA LEU A 140 1.08 38.45 -19.54
C LEU A 140 2.20 38.99 -20.46
N ILE A 141 2.74 38.14 -21.34
CA ILE A 141 3.82 38.48 -22.29
C ILE A 141 3.25 38.69 -23.71
N ILE A 142 2.28 37.85 -24.08
CA ILE A 142 1.64 37.81 -25.39
C ILE A 142 0.29 38.52 -25.29
N TYR A 143 0.30 39.83 -25.56
CA TYR A 143 -0.90 40.68 -25.57
C TYR A 143 -1.85 40.41 -26.76
N ASP A 144 -1.40 39.59 -27.72
CA ASP A 144 -2.18 39.11 -28.86
C ASP A 144 -2.91 37.81 -28.47
N VAL A 145 -4.23 37.91 -28.31
CA VAL A 145 -5.09 36.78 -27.88
C VAL A 145 -5.14 35.69 -28.95
N ASP A 146 -5.15 36.05 -30.23
CA ASP A 146 -5.21 35.06 -31.31
C ASP A 146 -3.88 34.30 -31.40
N LEU A 147 -2.74 34.99 -31.26
CA LEU A 147 -1.43 34.34 -31.16
C LEU A 147 -1.33 33.43 -29.92
N LEU A 148 -1.83 33.87 -28.76
CA LEU A 148 -1.86 33.05 -27.55
C LEU A 148 -2.69 31.77 -27.75
N LEU A 149 -3.89 31.89 -28.31
CA LEU A 149 -4.78 30.76 -28.62
C LEU A 149 -4.12 29.79 -29.62
N ASN A 150 -3.51 30.30 -30.68
CA ASN A 150 -2.77 29.49 -31.66
C ASN A 150 -1.57 28.74 -31.06
N ILE A 151 -0.95 29.25 -29.98
CA ILE A 151 0.13 28.55 -29.29
C ILE A 151 -0.40 27.49 -28.32
N ILE A 152 -1.41 27.79 -27.50
CA ILE A 152 -1.91 26.81 -26.51
C ILE A 152 -2.71 25.67 -27.18
N SER A 153 -3.36 25.93 -28.30
CA SER A 153 -3.99 24.91 -29.15
C SER A 153 -3.01 24.24 -30.13
N ASN A 154 -1.71 24.58 -30.10
CA ASN A 154 -0.73 23.92 -30.93
C ASN A 154 -0.51 22.47 -30.45
N PRO A 155 -0.67 21.44 -31.30
CA PRO A 155 -0.56 20.06 -30.84
C PRO A 155 0.80 19.71 -30.19
N PHE A 156 1.91 20.35 -30.58
CA PHE A 156 3.19 20.20 -29.89
C PHE A 156 3.21 20.83 -28.50
N PHE A 157 2.53 21.97 -28.28
CA PHE A 157 2.40 22.56 -26.95
C PHE A 157 1.67 21.59 -26.01
N ILE A 158 0.58 20.98 -26.48
CA ILE A 158 -0.21 20.06 -25.64
C ILE A 158 0.59 18.77 -25.35
N VAL A 159 1.30 18.21 -26.34
CA VAL A 159 2.29 17.13 -26.11
C VAL A 159 3.27 17.51 -25.00
N PHE A 160 3.91 18.68 -25.06
CA PHE A 160 4.86 19.09 -24.03
C PHE A 160 4.19 19.42 -22.68
N ALA A 161 2.91 19.81 -22.67
CA ALA A 161 2.15 20.02 -21.43
C ALA A 161 1.92 18.72 -20.64
N THR A 162 1.79 17.56 -21.30
CA THR A 162 1.68 16.25 -20.60
C THR A 162 2.93 15.90 -19.75
N LEU A 163 4.09 16.54 -19.98
CA LEU A 163 5.25 16.41 -19.09
C LEU A 163 4.98 16.92 -17.66
N VAL A 164 3.97 17.79 -17.46
CA VAL A 164 3.59 18.28 -16.12
C VAL A 164 3.00 17.15 -15.26
N GLU A 165 2.52 16.06 -15.85
CA GLU A 165 2.03 14.87 -15.14
C GLU A 165 3.13 14.13 -14.37
N LEU A 166 4.40 14.38 -14.67
CA LEU A 166 5.54 13.94 -13.84
C LEU A 166 5.45 14.48 -12.39
N MET A 167 4.62 15.50 -12.13
CA MET A 167 4.30 15.97 -10.78
C MET A 167 3.44 14.98 -9.98
N LEU A 168 2.65 14.12 -10.64
CA LEU A 168 1.76 13.15 -9.99
C LEU A 168 2.54 12.12 -9.16
N ILE A 169 3.71 11.66 -9.64
CA ILE A 169 4.54 10.68 -8.94
C ILE A 169 5.34 11.26 -7.75
N VAL A 170 5.48 12.58 -7.64
CA VAL A 170 6.31 13.24 -6.62
C VAL A 170 5.83 12.91 -5.20
N PHE A 171 4.53 13.05 -4.94
CA PHE A 171 3.97 12.76 -3.61
C PHE A 171 3.98 11.27 -3.24
N PRO A 172 3.52 10.33 -4.09
CA PRO A 172 3.66 8.89 -3.86
C PRO A 172 5.09 8.47 -3.53
N ILE A 173 6.05 8.82 -4.38
CA ILE A 173 7.45 8.39 -4.23
C ILE A 173 8.05 9.02 -2.97
N TRP A 174 7.81 10.32 -2.71
CA TRP A 174 8.28 10.98 -1.48
C TRP A 174 7.70 10.32 -0.22
N TYR A 175 6.39 10.09 -0.18
CA TYR A 175 5.67 9.66 1.02
C TYR A 175 5.87 8.17 1.32
N ALA A 176 5.90 7.30 0.31
CA ALA A 176 6.19 5.87 0.45
C ALA A 176 7.52 5.61 1.18
N GLY A 177 8.53 6.48 0.97
CA GLY A 177 9.82 6.40 1.65
C GLY A 177 9.77 6.51 3.18
N LYS A 178 8.67 6.98 3.78
CA LYS A 178 8.50 7.08 5.23
C LYS A 178 8.23 5.73 5.91
N PHE A 179 7.94 4.69 5.12
CA PHE A 179 7.61 3.34 5.60
C PHE A 179 8.75 2.34 5.36
N LEU A 180 9.88 2.75 4.78
CA LEU A 180 10.97 1.88 4.35
C LEU A 180 12.19 1.98 5.29
N ASN A 181 12.83 0.85 5.59
CA ASN A 181 14.13 0.85 6.27
C ASN A 181 15.23 1.50 5.42
N LYS A 182 15.19 1.27 4.10
CA LYS A 182 16.11 1.82 3.10
C LYS A 182 15.29 2.50 1.99
N PRO A 183 15.02 3.82 2.10
CA PRO A 183 14.09 4.52 1.21
C PRO A 183 14.76 4.96 -0.11
N THR A 184 15.35 3.99 -0.82
CA THR A 184 15.88 4.17 -2.20
C THR A 184 14.73 4.40 -3.18
N PHE A 185 15.03 4.96 -4.36
CA PHE A 185 14.04 5.15 -5.43
C PHE A 185 13.37 3.83 -5.83
N GLU A 186 14.18 2.79 -6.05
CA GLU A 186 13.73 1.44 -6.40
C GLU A 186 12.82 0.82 -5.31
N ASN A 187 13.16 0.97 -4.03
CA ASN A 187 12.33 0.42 -2.95
C ASN A 187 11.02 1.21 -2.75
N ARG A 188 10.99 2.51 -3.06
CA ARG A 188 9.75 3.31 -3.11
C ARG A 188 8.83 2.82 -4.23
N LEU A 189 9.37 2.60 -5.43
CA LEU A 189 8.62 2.05 -6.57
C LEU A 189 8.07 0.65 -6.28
N LYS A 190 8.87 -0.25 -5.68
CA LYS A 190 8.40 -1.59 -5.24
C LYS A 190 7.23 -1.50 -4.26
N LEU A 191 7.31 -0.63 -3.24
CA LEU A 191 6.23 -0.44 -2.26
C LEU A 191 4.94 0.13 -2.89
N LEU A 192 5.06 0.87 -4.00
CA LEU A 192 3.94 1.37 -4.80
C LEU A 192 3.40 0.29 -5.77
N GLY A 193 4.03 -0.87 -5.89
CA GLY A 193 3.60 -1.97 -6.77
C GLY A 193 4.33 -2.05 -8.10
N PHE A 194 5.27 -1.15 -8.38
CA PHE A 194 6.16 -1.26 -9.54
C PHE A 194 7.35 -2.16 -9.17
N THR A 195 7.15 -3.48 -9.25
CA THR A 195 8.17 -4.48 -8.89
C THR A 195 8.39 -5.52 -9.99
N THR A 196 9.67 -5.68 -10.36
CA THR A 196 10.19 -6.80 -11.16
C THR A 196 10.87 -7.87 -10.29
N LYS A 197 11.14 -7.57 -9.00
CA LYS A 197 11.94 -8.43 -8.12
C LYS A 197 11.13 -9.66 -7.71
N GLY A 198 11.48 -10.81 -8.27
CA GLY A 198 10.79 -12.09 -8.07
C GLY A 198 10.14 -12.67 -9.33
N PHE A 199 10.17 -11.95 -10.46
CA PHE A 199 9.70 -12.43 -11.76
C PHE A 199 10.87 -12.86 -12.66
N GLU A 200 10.69 -13.94 -13.44
CA GLU A 200 11.55 -14.20 -14.60
C GLU A 200 11.22 -13.23 -15.75
N ASP A 201 12.14 -13.01 -16.70
CA ASP A 201 11.90 -12.19 -17.90
C ASP A 201 10.62 -12.61 -18.66
N LYS A 202 10.35 -13.92 -18.71
CA LYS A 202 9.14 -14.52 -19.30
C LYS A 202 7.85 -14.04 -18.62
N GLU A 203 7.91 -13.78 -17.32
CA GLU A 203 6.77 -13.31 -16.55
C GLU A 203 6.54 -11.82 -16.71
N ILE A 204 7.61 -11.02 -16.86
CA ILE A 204 7.48 -9.60 -17.26
C ILE A 204 6.83 -9.52 -18.66
N VAL A 205 7.24 -10.37 -19.61
CA VAL A 205 6.58 -10.48 -20.93
C VAL A 205 5.10 -10.88 -20.79
N LYS A 206 4.76 -11.79 -19.87
CA LYS A 206 3.37 -12.15 -19.55
C LYS A 206 2.57 -10.98 -18.97
N GLU A 207 3.15 -10.16 -18.09
CA GLU A 207 2.48 -8.94 -17.59
C GLU A 207 2.19 -7.95 -18.73
N VAL A 208 3.15 -7.74 -19.63
CA VAL A 208 2.98 -6.88 -20.81
C VAL A 208 1.91 -7.42 -21.76
N LEU A 209 1.92 -8.72 -22.07
CA LEU A 209 0.92 -9.35 -22.94
C LEU A 209 -0.50 -9.29 -22.34
N ILE A 210 -0.63 -9.46 -21.02
CA ILE A 210 -1.90 -9.28 -20.32
C ILE A 210 -2.34 -7.82 -20.38
N GLY A 211 -1.42 -6.86 -20.20
CA GLY A 211 -1.72 -5.44 -20.34
C GLY A 211 -2.20 -5.04 -21.74
N LEU A 212 -1.54 -5.55 -22.79
CA LEU A 212 -1.95 -5.34 -24.19
C LEU A 212 -3.34 -5.92 -24.47
N GLY A 213 -3.64 -7.12 -23.96
CA GLY A 213 -4.97 -7.72 -24.07
C GLY A 213 -6.05 -6.91 -23.35
N PHE A 214 -5.75 -6.43 -22.13
CA PHE A 214 -6.69 -5.61 -21.36
C PHE A 214 -6.87 -4.19 -21.94
N ALA A 215 -5.89 -3.63 -22.65
CA ALA A 215 -6.08 -2.36 -23.37
C ALA A 215 -7.19 -2.47 -24.42
N VAL A 216 -7.20 -3.56 -25.20
CA VAL A 216 -8.25 -3.84 -26.19
C VAL A 216 -9.60 -4.11 -25.52
N VAL A 217 -9.64 -4.84 -24.40
CA VAL A 217 -10.86 -5.02 -23.60
C VAL A 217 -11.38 -3.69 -23.06
N GLY A 218 -10.49 -2.78 -22.67
CA GLY A 218 -10.81 -1.42 -22.23
C GLY A 218 -11.58 -0.62 -23.28
N LEU A 219 -11.17 -0.68 -24.55
CA LEU A 219 -11.89 -0.06 -25.67
C LEU A 219 -13.34 -0.56 -25.76
N PHE A 220 -13.56 -1.87 -25.68
CA PHE A 220 -14.90 -2.46 -25.75
C PHE A 220 -15.75 -2.12 -24.52
N ILE A 221 -15.17 -2.11 -23.31
CA ILE A 221 -15.87 -1.73 -22.08
C ILE A 221 -16.28 -0.26 -22.11
N VAL A 222 -15.38 0.64 -22.54
CA VAL A 222 -15.66 2.07 -22.64
C VAL A 222 -16.70 2.34 -23.75
N ALA A 223 -16.54 1.77 -24.94
CA ALA A 223 -17.52 1.92 -26.01
C ALA A 223 -18.91 1.42 -25.59
N ALA A 224 -19.00 0.25 -24.95
CA ALA A 224 -20.26 -0.27 -24.43
C ALA A 224 -20.86 0.62 -23.32
N SER A 225 -20.02 1.18 -22.43
CA SER A 225 -20.46 2.11 -21.39
C SER A 225 -20.98 3.43 -21.96
N SER A 226 -20.28 4.02 -22.94
CA SER A 226 -20.67 5.24 -23.65
C SER A 226 -21.99 5.06 -24.41
N ILE A 227 -22.17 3.94 -25.11
CA ILE A 227 -23.42 3.60 -25.80
C ILE A 227 -24.56 3.40 -24.80
N ALA A 228 -24.31 2.68 -23.69
CA ALA A 228 -25.33 2.44 -22.66
C ALA A 228 -25.79 3.73 -21.96
N ILE A 229 -24.86 4.63 -21.63
CA ILE A 229 -25.23 5.92 -21.02
C ILE A 229 -25.89 6.87 -22.02
N GLN A 230 -25.51 6.83 -23.31
CA GLN A 230 -26.20 7.59 -24.37
C GLN A 230 -27.66 7.16 -24.50
N PHE A 231 -27.95 5.85 -24.57
CA PHE A 231 -29.32 5.33 -24.58
C PHE A 231 -30.09 5.67 -23.29
N PHE A 232 -29.44 5.62 -22.13
CA PHE A 232 -30.06 6.04 -20.86
C PHE A 232 -30.43 7.53 -20.87
N ILE A 233 -29.53 8.40 -21.35
CA ILE A 233 -29.76 9.85 -21.42
C ILE A 233 -30.88 10.18 -22.42
N GLU A 234 -30.87 9.55 -23.60
CA GLU A 234 -31.91 9.73 -24.62
C GLU A 234 -33.27 9.24 -24.11
N PHE A 235 -33.33 8.11 -23.40
CA PHE A 235 -34.57 7.56 -22.83
C PHE A 235 -35.12 8.39 -21.65
N VAL A 236 -34.27 8.85 -20.73
CA VAL A 236 -34.70 9.53 -19.49
C VAL A 236 -34.92 11.03 -19.68
N PHE A 237 -34.08 11.70 -20.46
CA PHE A 237 -34.12 13.16 -20.62
C PHE A 237 -34.62 13.61 -22.00
N ASN A 238 -34.83 12.70 -22.95
CA ASN A 238 -35.14 13.02 -24.36
C ASN A 238 -34.10 13.97 -24.99
N VAL A 239 -32.84 13.88 -24.52
CA VAL A 239 -31.69 14.62 -25.06
C VAL A 239 -30.85 13.64 -25.87
N ARG A 240 -30.79 13.85 -27.18
CA ARG A 240 -29.89 13.12 -28.05
C ARG A 240 -28.55 13.85 -28.13
N ILE A 241 -27.50 13.23 -27.62
CA ILE A 241 -26.13 13.74 -27.77
C ILE A 241 -25.67 13.38 -29.19
N ILE A 242 -25.46 14.41 -30.03
CA ILE A 242 -25.08 14.28 -31.44
C ILE A 242 -23.71 14.94 -31.63
N ASN A 243 -22.62 14.17 -31.46
CA ASN A 243 -21.21 14.45 -31.82
C ASN A 243 -20.56 15.81 -31.46
N GLU A 244 -21.27 16.76 -30.85
CA GLU A 244 -20.80 18.09 -30.43
C GLU A 244 -20.73 18.24 -28.90
N ALA A 245 -20.91 17.14 -28.15
CA ALA A 245 -20.47 17.12 -26.75
C ALA A 245 -18.95 17.37 -26.72
N PRO A 246 -18.41 18.09 -25.70
CA PRO A 246 -16.98 18.19 -25.51
C PRO A 246 -16.38 16.80 -25.53
N THR A 247 -15.42 16.65 -26.42
CA THR A 247 -14.83 15.40 -26.84
C THR A 247 -14.05 14.74 -25.70
N SER A 248 -13.69 13.47 -25.88
CA SER A 248 -12.73 12.84 -24.97
C SER A 248 -11.39 13.59 -25.05
N ASP A 249 -10.52 13.40 -24.05
CA ASP A 249 -9.19 14.01 -24.06
C ASP A 249 -8.46 13.74 -25.39
N ALA A 250 -8.73 12.59 -26.03
CA ALA A 250 -8.19 12.26 -27.34
C ALA A 250 -8.65 13.23 -28.46
N ASP A 251 -9.95 13.46 -28.65
CA ASP A 251 -10.43 14.12 -29.87
C ASP A 251 -10.24 15.66 -29.83
N VAL A 252 -10.01 16.26 -28.66
CA VAL A 252 -9.54 17.67 -28.55
C VAL A 252 -8.13 17.83 -29.15
N LEU A 253 -7.27 16.82 -29.01
CA LEU A 253 -5.83 16.89 -29.38
C LEU A 253 -5.55 16.76 -30.89
N ILE A 254 -6.55 16.36 -31.66
CA ILE A 254 -6.34 15.71 -32.97
C ILE A 254 -6.65 16.62 -34.16
N THR A 255 -7.47 17.65 -33.98
CA THR A 255 -7.85 18.60 -35.05
C THR A 255 -6.61 19.33 -35.60
N GLY A 256 -6.07 18.85 -36.72
CA GLY A 256 -4.87 19.41 -37.37
C GLY A 256 -3.53 18.82 -36.91
N ALA A 257 -3.52 17.69 -36.19
CA ALA A 257 -2.28 17.01 -35.80
C ALA A 257 -1.62 16.27 -36.99
N ASP A 258 -0.29 16.34 -37.09
CA ASP A 258 0.52 15.55 -38.03
C ASP A 258 0.88 14.17 -37.44
N ILE A 259 1.26 13.21 -38.28
CA ILE A 259 1.66 11.83 -37.90
C ILE A 259 2.81 11.86 -36.88
N LEU A 260 3.73 12.84 -36.96
CA LEU A 260 4.79 13.03 -35.98
C LEU A 260 4.24 13.36 -34.58
N VAL A 261 3.20 14.19 -34.49
CA VAL A 261 2.53 14.54 -33.24
C VAL A 261 1.79 13.33 -32.68
N LEU A 262 1.06 12.59 -33.53
CA LEU A 262 0.34 11.37 -33.15
C LEU A 262 1.29 10.35 -32.50
N ILE A 263 2.41 10.04 -33.15
CA ILE A 263 3.44 9.13 -32.62
C ILE A 263 3.97 9.64 -31.27
N LEU A 264 4.29 10.93 -31.17
CA LEU A 264 4.83 11.51 -29.94
C LEU A 264 3.80 11.50 -28.80
N MET A 265 2.52 11.75 -29.09
CA MET A 265 1.43 11.67 -28.10
C MET A 265 1.22 10.24 -27.59
N MET A 266 1.24 9.22 -28.47
CA MET A 266 1.18 7.81 -28.06
C MET A 266 2.38 7.44 -27.17
N LEU A 267 3.58 7.97 -27.46
CA LEU A 267 4.74 7.80 -26.58
C LEU A 267 4.55 8.47 -25.21
N MET A 268 3.98 9.67 -25.15
CA MET A 268 3.65 10.32 -23.87
C MET A 268 2.63 9.50 -23.06
N MET A 269 1.59 8.97 -23.71
CA MET A 269 0.56 8.14 -23.07
C MET A 269 1.15 6.85 -22.45
N ILE A 270 2.10 6.21 -23.13
CA ILE A 270 2.75 4.97 -22.68
C ILE A 270 3.86 5.23 -21.64
N LEU A 271 4.63 6.31 -21.78
CA LEU A 271 5.87 6.53 -21.01
C LEU A 271 5.71 7.55 -19.86
N VAL A 272 4.69 8.40 -19.89
CA VAL A 272 4.42 9.42 -18.86
C VAL A 272 3.05 9.20 -18.23
N VAL A 273 1.96 9.30 -19.00
CA VAL A 273 0.58 9.32 -18.47
C VAL A 273 0.24 8.05 -17.70
N GLY A 274 0.22 6.89 -18.38
CA GLY A 274 -0.07 5.60 -17.75
C GLY A 274 0.81 5.30 -16.53
N PRO A 275 2.15 5.41 -16.63
CA PRO A 275 3.05 5.24 -15.48
C PRO A 275 2.75 6.19 -14.31
N CYS A 276 2.51 7.47 -14.57
CA CYS A 276 2.35 8.46 -13.50
C CYS A 276 0.99 8.33 -12.79
N GLU A 277 -0.07 8.12 -13.57
CA GLU A 277 -1.42 7.91 -13.06
C GLU A 277 -1.56 6.58 -12.31
N GLU A 278 -1.05 5.47 -12.82
CA GLU A 278 -1.16 4.18 -12.12
C GLU A 278 -0.40 4.17 -10.79
N ILE A 279 0.79 4.80 -10.75
CA ILE A 279 1.53 4.98 -9.50
C ILE A 279 0.72 5.82 -8.49
N LEU A 280 0.00 6.84 -8.94
CA LEU A 280 -0.80 7.71 -8.06
C LEU A 280 -2.12 7.06 -7.61
N PHE A 281 -2.91 6.53 -8.53
CA PHE A 281 -4.25 6.04 -8.23
C PHE A 281 -4.28 4.59 -7.75
N ARG A 282 -3.51 3.69 -8.38
CA ARG A 282 -3.56 2.26 -8.02
C ARG A 282 -2.46 1.96 -6.99
N GLY A 283 -1.25 2.42 -7.26
CA GLY A 283 -0.08 2.25 -6.38
C GLY A 283 -0.13 3.01 -5.06
N PHE A 284 -0.74 4.21 -5.03
CA PHE A 284 -0.81 5.04 -3.82
C PHE A 284 -2.22 5.20 -3.22
N MET A 285 -3.20 5.69 -3.99
CA MET A 285 -4.57 5.91 -3.48
C MET A 285 -5.25 4.59 -3.11
N MET A 286 -5.44 3.69 -4.08
CA MET A 286 -6.13 2.41 -3.89
C MET A 286 -5.40 1.56 -2.84
N ARG A 287 -4.09 1.35 -3.00
CA ARG A 287 -3.27 0.62 -2.00
C ARG A 287 -3.39 1.22 -0.59
N GLY A 288 -3.50 2.54 -0.45
CA GLY A 288 -3.75 3.16 0.85
C GLY A 288 -5.15 2.86 1.40
N LEU A 289 -6.17 2.99 0.55
CA LEU A 289 -7.57 2.81 0.94
C LEU A 289 -7.97 1.34 1.17
N THR A 290 -7.39 0.38 0.46
CA THR A 290 -7.64 -1.06 0.72
C THR A 290 -7.18 -1.45 2.12
N ARG A 291 -6.04 -0.89 2.59
CA ARG A 291 -5.48 -1.17 3.93
C ARG A 291 -6.15 -0.38 5.06
N THR A 292 -7.03 0.59 4.79
CA THR A 292 -7.75 1.36 5.83
C THR A 292 -9.27 1.22 5.79
N MET A 293 -9.85 0.82 4.65
CA MET A 293 -11.30 0.69 4.44
C MET A 293 -11.70 -0.67 3.83
N GLY A 294 -10.72 -1.53 3.52
CA GLY A 294 -10.94 -2.85 2.90
C GLY A 294 -10.99 -2.78 1.37
N ASP A 295 -10.59 -3.89 0.72
CA ASP A 295 -10.44 -4.04 -0.73
C ASP A 295 -11.54 -3.37 -1.57
N ASN A 296 -12.81 -3.67 -1.25
CA ASN A 296 -13.94 -3.23 -2.07
C ASN A 296 -14.17 -1.72 -1.97
N TRP A 297 -14.02 -1.12 -0.79
CA TRP A 297 -14.12 0.35 -0.63
C TRP A 297 -12.91 1.06 -1.24
N GLY A 298 -11.71 0.50 -1.10
CA GLY A 298 -10.51 1.05 -1.74
C GLY A 298 -10.62 1.08 -3.26
N LEU A 299 -11.16 0.02 -3.87
CA LEU A 299 -11.47 -0.03 -5.31
C LEU A 299 -12.52 1.03 -5.70
N ILE A 300 -13.69 1.02 -5.06
CA ILE A 300 -14.82 1.88 -5.45
C ILE A 300 -14.49 3.37 -5.26
N ILE A 301 -13.90 3.75 -4.13
CA ILE A 301 -13.56 5.16 -3.84
C ILE A 301 -12.49 5.66 -4.82
N THR A 302 -11.47 4.85 -5.13
CA THR A 302 -10.46 5.22 -6.14
C THR A 302 -11.10 5.41 -7.50
N ALA A 303 -11.99 4.50 -7.93
CA ALA A 303 -12.63 4.59 -9.24
C ALA A 303 -13.57 5.78 -9.38
N ILE A 304 -14.30 6.15 -8.33
CA ILE A 304 -15.13 7.37 -8.30
C ILE A 304 -14.25 8.62 -8.34
N ILE A 305 -13.16 8.69 -7.57
CA ILE A 305 -12.28 9.87 -7.56
C ILE A 305 -11.59 10.02 -8.92
N PHE A 306 -11.05 8.93 -9.49
CA PHE A 306 -10.45 8.92 -10.84
C PHE A 306 -11.44 9.42 -11.89
N ALA A 307 -12.69 8.93 -11.85
CA ALA A 307 -13.72 9.37 -12.79
C ALA A 307 -14.13 10.84 -12.62
N VAL A 308 -14.14 11.37 -11.39
CA VAL A 308 -14.50 12.78 -11.14
C VAL A 308 -13.39 13.75 -11.57
N ILE A 309 -12.10 13.45 -11.33
CA ILE A 309 -11.02 14.39 -11.66
C ILE A 309 -10.83 14.59 -13.17
N HIS A 310 -11.09 13.55 -13.98
CA HIS A 310 -11.05 13.65 -15.44
C HIS A 310 -12.12 14.60 -16.00
N LEU A 311 -13.17 14.90 -15.22
CA LEU A 311 -14.20 15.88 -15.59
C LEU A 311 -13.81 17.32 -15.27
N VAL A 312 -12.52 17.63 -15.03
CA VAL A 312 -12.07 19.01 -14.75
C VAL A 312 -12.36 19.97 -15.92
N GLY A 313 -12.28 19.49 -17.17
CA GLY A 313 -12.66 20.29 -18.35
C GLY A 313 -14.14 20.69 -18.38
N LEU A 314 -15.01 19.93 -17.72
CA LEU A 314 -16.45 20.19 -17.67
C LEU A 314 -16.80 21.48 -16.90
N PHE A 315 -15.90 22.00 -16.07
CA PHE A 315 -16.10 23.26 -15.34
C PHE A 315 -16.26 24.48 -16.25
N ILE A 316 -15.88 24.39 -17.54
CA ILE A 316 -16.22 25.41 -18.56
C ILE A 316 -17.74 25.63 -18.64
N TYR A 317 -18.54 24.58 -18.43
CA TYR A 317 -20.00 24.59 -18.53
C TYR A 317 -20.71 24.87 -17.20
N ILE A 318 -19.99 25.28 -16.14
CA ILE A 318 -20.55 25.44 -14.78
C ILE A 318 -21.74 26.43 -14.71
N PHE A 319 -21.77 27.42 -15.60
CA PHE A 319 -22.88 28.39 -15.70
C PHE A 319 -24.08 27.89 -16.54
N GLN A 320 -24.05 26.65 -17.03
CA GLN A 320 -25.12 25.99 -17.77
C GLN A 320 -25.51 24.66 -17.08
N PRO A 321 -26.20 24.69 -15.91
CA PRO A 321 -26.32 23.52 -15.03
C PRO A 321 -26.92 22.26 -15.66
N PHE A 322 -27.85 22.41 -16.61
CA PHE A 322 -28.42 21.28 -17.35
C PHE A 322 -27.41 20.64 -18.32
N VAL A 323 -26.66 21.46 -19.08
CA VAL A 323 -25.61 21.00 -19.99
C VAL A 323 -24.50 20.32 -19.19
N PHE A 324 -24.04 20.96 -18.11
CA PHE A 324 -23.09 20.38 -17.16
C PHE A 324 -23.56 19.01 -16.65
N PHE A 325 -24.82 18.88 -16.21
CA PHE A 325 -25.34 17.63 -15.66
C PHE A 325 -25.44 16.50 -16.69
N ILE A 326 -25.93 16.78 -17.91
CA ILE A 326 -26.02 15.77 -18.97
C ILE A 326 -24.63 15.28 -19.40
N LEU A 327 -23.68 16.20 -19.56
CA LEU A 327 -22.30 15.87 -19.92
C LEU A 327 -21.55 15.19 -18.78
N PHE A 328 -21.81 15.56 -17.52
CA PHE A 328 -21.30 14.85 -16.34
C PHE A 328 -21.71 13.39 -16.40
N LEU A 329 -23.00 13.08 -16.60
CA LEU A 329 -23.46 11.69 -16.70
C LEU A 329 -22.80 10.96 -17.87
N TYR A 330 -22.77 11.58 -19.06
CA TYR A 330 -22.22 11.00 -20.29
C TYR A 330 -20.74 10.61 -20.17
N LEU A 331 -19.92 11.47 -19.57
CA LEU A 331 -18.48 11.25 -19.43
C LEU A 331 -18.12 10.44 -18.16
N PHE A 332 -18.84 10.63 -17.04
CA PHE A 332 -18.55 9.92 -15.78
C PHE A 332 -18.64 8.39 -15.93
N ALA A 333 -19.63 7.89 -16.68
CA ALA A 333 -19.83 6.45 -16.86
C ALA A 333 -18.62 5.72 -17.50
N PRO A 334 -18.07 6.14 -18.66
CA PRO A 334 -16.89 5.50 -19.24
C PRO A 334 -15.62 5.67 -18.40
N TYR A 335 -15.33 6.84 -17.80
CA TYR A 335 -14.16 6.98 -16.92
C TYR A 335 -14.27 6.09 -15.65
N LEU A 336 -15.48 5.92 -15.10
CA LEU A 336 -15.72 4.99 -14.00
C LEU A 336 -15.52 3.54 -14.45
N ALA A 337 -16.02 3.17 -15.63
CA ALA A 337 -15.90 1.82 -16.18
C ALA A 337 -14.43 1.41 -16.41
N ILE A 338 -13.62 2.26 -17.05
CA ILE A 338 -12.19 1.98 -17.26
C ILE A 338 -11.43 1.95 -15.93
N SER A 339 -11.73 2.84 -14.98
CA SER A 339 -11.04 2.83 -13.68
C SER A 339 -11.41 1.64 -12.80
N LEU A 340 -12.65 1.15 -12.87
CA LEU A 340 -13.02 -0.11 -12.24
C LEU A 340 -12.26 -1.28 -12.87
N MET A 341 -12.15 -1.33 -14.20
CA MET A 341 -11.37 -2.35 -14.91
C MET A 341 -9.89 -2.34 -14.48
N LEU A 342 -9.24 -1.17 -14.47
CA LEU A 342 -7.84 -1.00 -14.05
C LEU A 342 -7.63 -1.41 -12.58
N GLY A 343 -8.56 -1.04 -11.69
CA GLY A 343 -8.52 -1.45 -10.28
C GLY A 343 -8.75 -2.94 -10.05
N TYR A 344 -9.65 -3.58 -10.81
CA TYR A 344 -9.82 -5.04 -10.80
C TYR A 344 -8.59 -5.76 -11.35
N LEU A 345 -7.98 -5.26 -12.42
CA LEU A 345 -6.72 -5.78 -12.98
C LEU A 345 -5.59 -5.68 -11.96
N TYR A 346 -5.40 -4.52 -11.32
CA TYR A 346 -4.43 -4.30 -10.24
C TYR A 346 -4.60 -5.30 -9.09
N ARG A 347 -5.83 -5.53 -8.62
CA ARG A 347 -6.14 -6.53 -7.60
C ARG A 347 -5.83 -7.96 -8.07
N TRP A 348 -6.23 -8.32 -9.30
CA TRP A 348 -5.97 -9.63 -9.89
C TRP A 348 -4.48 -9.90 -10.15
N ARG A 349 -3.67 -8.85 -10.33
CA ARG A 349 -2.21 -8.95 -10.47
C ARG A 349 -1.47 -8.77 -9.14
N ASN A 350 -2.13 -9.02 -8.00
CA ASN A 350 -1.56 -8.98 -6.65
C ASN A 350 -0.88 -7.63 -6.33
N GLU A 351 -1.53 -6.53 -6.71
CA GLU A 351 -1.02 -5.16 -6.58
C GLU A 351 0.27 -4.87 -7.38
N ASN A 352 0.55 -5.62 -8.46
CA ASN A 352 1.57 -5.25 -9.46
C ASN A 352 1.02 -4.23 -10.46
N LEU A 353 1.77 -3.15 -10.71
CA LEU A 353 1.40 -2.09 -11.65
C LEU A 353 1.74 -2.39 -13.12
N ILE A 354 2.64 -3.32 -13.44
CA ILE A 354 3.18 -3.47 -14.82
C ILE A 354 2.07 -3.68 -15.86
N ALA A 355 1.20 -4.69 -15.65
CA ALA A 355 0.09 -4.95 -16.57
C ALA A 355 -0.92 -3.78 -16.63
N VAL A 356 -1.10 -3.05 -15.53
CA VAL A 356 -2.05 -1.93 -15.42
C VAL A 356 -1.54 -0.70 -16.18
N ILE A 357 -0.25 -0.38 -16.03
CA ILE A 357 0.44 0.71 -16.75
C ILE A 357 0.38 0.46 -18.25
N VAL A 358 0.71 -0.76 -18.70
CA VAL A 358 0.63 -1.15 -20.11
C VAL A 358 -0.82 -1.09 -20.59
N THR A 359 -1.80 -1.53 -19.78
CA THR A 359 -3.22 -1.42 -20.12
C THR A 359 -3.62 0.02 -20.37
N HIS A 360 -3.36 0.92 -19.42
CA HIS A 360 -3.80 2.32 -19.48
C HIS A 360 -3.08 3.09 -20.60
N GLY A 361 -1.75 3.06 -20.65
CA GLY A 361 -0.99 3.81 -21.65
C GLY A 361 -1.25 3.36 -23.09
N VAL A 362 -1.46 2.06 -23.31
CA VAL A 362 -1.84 1.53 -24.64
C VAL A 362 -3.31 1.77 -24.95
N TYR A 363 -4.22 1.69 -23.96
CA TYR A 363 -5.62 2.08 -24.15
C TYR A 363 -5.74 3.54 -24.61
N ASN A 364 -5.08 4.49 -23.94
CA ASN A 364 -5.07 5.90 -24.34
C ASN A 364 -4.40 6.12 -25.70
N SER A 365 -3.34 5.36 -26.01
CA SER A 365 -2.71 5.42 -27.34
C SER A 365 -3.64 4.91 -28.44
N LEU A 366 -4.46 3.90 -28.15
CA LEU A 366 -5.43 3.34 -29.09
C LEU A 366 -6.65 4.24 -29.28
N THR A 367 -7.16 4.90 -28.24
CA THR A 367 -8.26 5.88 -28.40
C THR A 367 -7.82 7.06 -29.25
N ILE A 368 -6.62 7.61 -29.02
CA ILE A 368 -6.03 8.69 -29.83
C ILE A 368 -5.80 8.23 -31.28
N LEU A 369 -5.28 7.03 -31.50
CA LEU A 369 -5.09 6.47 -32.84
C LEU A 369 -6.43 6.27 -33.58
N ILE A 370 -7.46 5.79 -32.88
CA ILE A 370 -8.81 5.58 -33.44
C ILE A 370 -9.45 6.93 -33.79
N ALA A 371 -9.42 7.91 -32.88
CA ALA A 371 -9.95 9.24 -33.09
C ALA A 371 -9.25 9.94 -34.28
N PHE A 372 -7.93 9.79 -34.43
CA PHE A 372 -7.18 10.30 -35.58
C PHE A 372 -7.71 9.76 -36.91
N PHE A 373 -7.97 8.45 -37.00
CA PHE A 373 -8.57 7.86 -38.21
C PHE A 373 -10.04 8.24 -38.42
N PHE A 374 -10.78 8.58 -37.36
CA PHE A 374 -12.18 9.07 -37.46
C PHE A 374 -12.31 10.56 -37.79
N THR A 375 -11.22 11.33 -37.75
CA THR A 375 -11.21 12.77 -38.09
C THR A 375 -10.43 13.10 -39.36
N ALA A 376 -9.54 12.21 -39.80
CA ALA A 376 -8.75 12.37 -41.02
C ALA A 376 -9.45 11.84 -42.30
N PHE A 377 -10.61 11.19 -42.17
CA PHE A 377 -11.37 10.52 -43.23
C PHE A 377 -12.88 10.69 -43.04
#